data_AF-A0A3D4U4H3-F1
#
_entry.id   AF-A0A3D4U4H3-F1
#
_cell.length_a   1.000
_cell.length_b   1.000
_cell.length_c   1.000
_cell.angle_alpha   90.00
_cell.angle_beta   90.00
_cell.angle_gamma   90.00
#
_symmetry.space_group_name_H-M   'P 1'
#
loop_
_entity.id
_entity.type
_entity.pdbx_description
1 polymer ?
#
loop_
_entity_poly.entity_id
_entity_poly.type
_entity_poly.pdbx_seq_one_letter_code
_entity_poly.pdbx_strand_id
1 'polypeptide(L)'
;MKNAADFRDRKLLTLGNLTIITQSLNAFIRYADWATKKSGQGNRGGLSKYADGIETLTAYLATDVWDGTAIQNRAAYLAMKALDTWSI
;
A
#
# COMPACT_ATOMS: atom_id res chain seq x y z
N MET A 1 -0.33 -27.09 9.47
CA MET A 1 -1.15 -26.28 8.54
C MET A 1 -0.81 -24.82 8.81
N LYS A 2 -0.52 -23.98 7.80
CA LYS A 2 -0.39 -22.54 8.05
C LYS A 2 -1.78 -22.01 8.40
N ASN A 3 -1.91 -21.38 9.54
CA ASN A 3 -3.21 -20.99 10.09
C ASN A 3 -3.81 -19.87 9.19
N ALA A 4 -5.13 -19.69 9.18
CA ALA A 4 -5.77 -18.63 8.39
C ALA A 4 -5.17 -17.23 8.67
N ALA A 5 -4.70 -17.01 9.90
CA ALA A 5 -3.94 -15.84 10.32
C ALA A 5 -2.62 -15.69 9.54
N ASP A 6 -1.80 -16.75 9.44
CA ASP A 6 -0.52 -16.72 8.71
C ASP A 6 -0.71 -16.43 7.22
N PHE A 7 -1.83 -16.86 6.64
CA PHE A 7 -2.15 -16.58 5.24
C PHE A 7 -2.58 -15.12 5.05
N ARG A 8 -3.42 -14.60 5.96
CA ARG A 8 -3.80 -13.18 6.00
C ARG A 8 -2.56 -12.29 6.14
N ASP A 9 -1.71 -12.58 7.11
CA ASP A 9 -0.53 -11.75 7.41
C ASP A 9 0.45 -11.73 6.23
N ARG A 10 0.62 -12.87 5.55
CA ARG A 10 1.44 -12.94 4.34
C ARG A 10 0.85 -12.12 3.20
N LYS A 11 -0.48 -12.16 3.00
CA LYS A 11 -1.15 -11.29 2.01
C LYS A 11 -0.94 -9.81 2.34
N LEU A 12 -1.10 -9.42 3.59
CA LEU A 12 -0.89 -8.04 4.03
C LEU A 12 0.56 -7.58 3.81
N LEU A 13 1.54 -8.43 4.14
CA LEU A 13 2.96 -8.18 3.92
C LEU A 13 3.31 -8.08 2.43
N THR A 14 2.82 -9.00 1.60
CA THR A 14 3.16 -9.01 0.18
C THR A 14 2.49 -7.84 -0.55
N LEU A 15 1.18 -7.66 -0.38
CA LEU A 15 0.39 -6.69 -1.15
C LEU A 15 0.56 -5.26 -0.65
N GLY A 16 0.76 -5.07 0.66
CA GLY A 16 1.09 -3.77 1.24
C GLY A 16 2.44 -3.23 0.77
N ASN A 17 3.40 -4.11 0.48
CA ASN A 17 4.76 -3.75 0.06
C ASN A 17 4.94 -3.60 -1.46
N LEU A 18 3.90 -3.80 -2.27
CA LEU A 18 3.99 -3.64 -3.74
C LEU A 18 4.20 -2.18 -4.20
N THR A 19 4.36 -1.25 -3.27
CA THR A 19 4.66 0.15 -3.56
C THR A 19 6.16 0.39 -3.55
N ILE A 20 6.72 0.87 -4.66
CA ILE A 20 8.10 1.35 -4.69
C ILE A 20 8.17 2.68 -3.95
N ILE A 21 8.52 2.63 -2.67
CA ILE A 21 8.85 3.78 -1.82
C ILE A 21 10.29 3.65 -1.33
N THR A 22 10.93 4.78 -1.02
CA THR A 22 12.31 4.75 -0.51
C THR A 22 12.41 3.95 0.79
N GLN A 23 13.53 3.27 1.03
CA GLN A 23 13.73 2.47 2.25
C GLN A 23 13.53 3.31 3.52
N SER A 24 13.97 4.57 3.51
CA SER A 24 13.77 5.53 4.60
C SER A 24 12.29 5.83 4.85
N LEU A 25 11.51 6.06 3.79
CA LEU A 25 10.06 6.29 3.91
C LEU A 25 9.36 5.02 4.42
N ASN A 26 9.70 3.85 3.89
CA ASN A 26 9.11 2.57 4.30
C ASN A 26 9.37 2.29 5.79
N ALA A 27 10.62 2.45 6.25
CA ALA A 27 10.97 2.27 7.66
C ALA A 27 10.18 3.21 8.58
N PHE A 28 9.95 4.44 8.14
CA PHE A 28 9.21 5.44 8.90
C PHE A 28 7.71 5.14 8.99
N ILE A 29 7.05 4.80 7.88
CA ILE A 29 5.58 4.62 7.87
C ILE A 29 5.12 3.18 8.17
N ARG A 30 6.02 2.20 8.27
CA ARG A 30 5.67 0.78 8.45
C ARG A 30 4.72 0.55 9.63
N TYR A 31 5.04 1.13 10.78
CA TYR A 31 4.32 0.94 12.04
C TYR A 31 3.39 2.10 12.42
N ALA A 32 3.30 3.14 11.59
CA ALA A 32 2.48 4.29 11.86
C ALA A 32 0.98 4.01 11.58
N ASP A 33 0.08 4.77 12.19
CA ASP A 33 -1.34 4.77 11.81
C ASP A 33 -1.54 5.35 10.40
N TRP A 34 -2.69 5.07 9.77
CA TRP A 34 -2.95 5.49 8.39
C TRP A 34 -2.82 7.02 8.17
N ALA A 35 -3.29 7.83 9.11
CA ALA A 35 -3.20 9.29 8.98
C ALA A 35 -1.73 9.72 8.91
N THR A 36 -0.90 9.22 9.81
CA THR A 36 0.55 9.44 9.81
C THR A 36 1.24 8.89 8.56
N LYS A 37 0.82 7.74 8.02
CA LYS A 37 1.35 7.24 6.73
C LYS A 37 1.01 8.18 5.57
N LYS A 38 -0.22 8.70 5.56
CA LYS A 38 -0.77 9.52 4.46
C LYS A 38 -0.16 10.93 4.45
N SER A 39 -0.14 11.63 5.59
CA SER A 39 0.35 13.02 5.68
C SER A 39 1.83 13.13 6.06
N GLY A 40 2.34 12.18 6.84
CA GLY A 40 3.69 12.21 7.41
C GLY A 40 3.71 12.70 8.87
N GLN A 41 4.90 13.01 9.39
CA GLN A 41 5.09 13.51 10.76
C GLN A 41 6.25 14.49 10.82
N GLY A 42 6.03 15.66 11.44
CA GLY A 42 7.05 16.70 11.58
C GLY A 42 7.56 17.17 10.22
N ASN A 43 8.88 17.08 10.00
CA ASN A 43 9.52 17.44 8.73
C ASN A 43 9.53 16.31 7.69
N ARG A 44 9.01 15.12 8.02
CA ARG A 44 8.97 13.96 7.12
C ARG A 44 7.61 13.88 6.45
N GLY A 45 7.56 14.06 5.13
CA GLY A 45 6.32 13.88 4.36
C GLY A 45 5.83 12.42 4.36
N GLY A 46 4.53 12.24 4.16
CA GLY A 46 3.91 10.92 4.00
C GLY A 46 3.77 10.50 2.55
N LEU A 47 2.96 9.46 2.33
CA LEU A 47 2.66 8.94 1.00
C LEU A 47 2.08 10.01 0.06
N SER A 48 1.28 10.94 0.57
CA SER A 48 0.72 12.02 -0.27
C SER A 48 1.78 12.96 -0.85
N LYS A 49 2.98 13.04 -0.23
CA LYS A 49 4.08 13.85 -0.78
C LYS A 49 4.91 13.08 -1.81
N TYR A 50 5.10 11.78 -1.60
CA TYR A 50 6.08 10.98 -2.33
C TYR A 50 5.50 10.02 -3.35
N ALA A 51 4.19 9.76 -3.28
CA ALA A 51 3.47 8.84 -4.15
C ALA A 51 2.30 9.52 -4.90
N ASP A 52 2.18 10.84 -4.79
CA ASP A 52 1.23 11.58 -5.60
C ASP A 52 1.57 11.48 -7.09
N GLY A 53 0.54 11.41 -7.92
CA GLY A 53 0.68 11.16 -9.36
C GLY A 53 1.03 9.72 -9.76
N ILE A 54 1.27 8.81 -8.82
CA ILE A 54 1.43 7.38 -9.15
C ILE A 54 0.02 6.77 -9.32
N GLU A 55 -0.35 6.46 -10.57
CA GLU A 55 -1.68 5.93 -10.93
C GLU A 55 -2.13 4.77 -10.02
N THR A 56 -1.20 3.89 -9.64
CA THR A 56 -1.48 2.71 -8.80
C THR A 56 -1.64 2.99 -7.30
N LEU A 57 -1.57 4.25 -6.90
CA LEU A 57 -1.65 4.73 -5.52
C LEU A 57 -2.66 5.86 -5.37
N THR A 58 -2.82 6.76 -6.34
CA THR A 58 -3.64 7.97 -6.21
C THR A 58 -5.05 7.70 -5.70
N ALA A 59 -5.76 6.72 -6.29
CA ALA A 59 -7.11 6.35 -5.86
C ALA A 59 -7.15 5.79 -4.42
N TYR A 60 -6.07 5.15 -3.98
CA TYR A 60 -5.94 4.54 -2.67
C TYR A 60 -5.45 5.52 -1.60
N LEU A 61 -4.77 6.60 -1.99
CA LEU A 61 -4.44 7.71 -1.09
C LEU A 61 -5.69 8.50 -0.71
N ALA A 62 -6.72 8.52 -1.56
CA ALA A 62 -7.98 9.18 -1.26
C ALA A 62 -8.82 8.48 -0.17
N THR A 63 -8.52 7.23 0.20
CA THR A 63 -9.33 6.51 1.19
C THR A 63 -9.15 7.09 2.60
N ASP A 64 -10.25 7.12 3.35
CA ASP A 64 -10.25 7.55 4.75
C ASP A 64 -9.68 6.48 5.68
N VAL A 65 -9.85 5.20 5.30
CA VAL A 65 -9.39 4.04 6.06
C VAL A 65 -8.53 3.15 5.17
N TRP A 66 -7.44 2.65 5.73
CA TRP A 66 -6.57 1.65 5.10
C TRP A 66 -6.70 0.30 5.79
N ASP A 67 -7.74 -0.45 5.41
CA ASP A 67 -8.08 -1.74 6.01
C ASP A 67 -7.83 -2.92 5.05
N GLY A 68 -8.24 -4.13 5.48
CA GLY A 68 -8.10 -5.34 4.68
C GLY A 68 -8.88 -5.32 3.36
N THR A 69 -9.96 -4.54 3.27
CA THR A 69 -10.76 -4.38 2.05
C THR A 69 -10.04 -3.48 1.06
N ALA A 70 -9.55 -2.32 1.51
CA ALA A 70 -8.75 -1.41 0.70
C ALA A 70 -7.49 -2.10 0.13
N ILE A 71 -6.82 -2.91 0.95
CA ILE A 71 -5.64 -3.69 0.53
C ILE A 71 -6.01 -4.74 -0.53
N GLN A 72 -7.13 -5.45 -0.38
CA GLN A 72 -7.59 -6.43 -1.36
C GLN A 72 -7.98 -5.76 -2.68
N ASN A 73 -8.68 -4.63 -2.63
CA ASN A 73 -9.06 -3.87 -3.82
C ASN A 73 -7.82 -3.39 -4.58
N ARG A 74 -6.81 -2.87 -3.88
CA ARG A 74 -5.54 -2.48 -4.50
C ARG A 74 -4.80 -3.65 -5.11
N ALA A 75 -4.79 -4.79 -4.43
CA ALA A 75 -4.15 -6.00 -4.94
C ALA A 75 -4.81 -6.50 -6.22
N ALA A 76 -6.15 -6.54 -6.27
CA ALA A 76 -6.90 -6.91 -7.46
C ALA A 76 -6.61 -5.96 -8.62
N TYR A 77 -6.61 -4.66 -8.36
CA TYR A 77 -6.25 -3.64 -9.35
C TYR A 77 -4.83 -3.82 -9.90
N LEU A 78 -3.83 -4.03 -9.03
CA LEU A 78 -2.45 -4.27 -9.43
C LEU A 78 -2.31 -5.55 -10.27
N ALA A 79 -3.02 -6.62 -9.88
CA ALA A 79 -3.03 -7.87 -10.63
C ALA A 79 -3.62 -7.67 -12.03
N MET A 80 -4.74 -6.95 -12.14
CA MET A 80 -5.35 -6.63 -13.44
C MET A 80 -4.41 -5.81 -14.32
N LYS A 81 -3.74 -4.78 -13.77
CA LYS A 81 -2.75 -4.00 -14.53
C LYS A 81 -1.58 -4.85 -15.01
N ALA A 82 -1.13 -5.81 -14.21
CA ALA A 82 -0.08 -6.74 -14.62
C ALA A 82 -0.54 -7.67 -15.76
N LEU A 83 -1.75 -8.23 -15.66
CA LEU A 83 -2.34 -9.06 -16.71
C LEU A 83 -2.51 -8.29 -18.02
N ASP A 84 -3.05 -7.06 -17.95
CA ASP A 84 -3.19 -6.15 -19.10
C ASP A 84 -1.84 -5.85 -19.74
N THR A 85 -0.82 -5.51 -18.93
CA THR A 85 0.55 -5.24 -19.41
C THR A 85 1.17 -6.45 -20.11
N TRP A 86 0.90 -7.67 -19.61
CA TRP A 86 1.42 -8.90 -20.21
C TRP A 86 0.53 -9.46 -21.32
N SER A 87 -0.63 -8.84 -21.58
CA SER A 87 -1.61 -9.28 -22.57
C SER A 87 -2.06 -10.73 -22.37
N ILE A 88 -2.37 -11.10 -21.11
CA ILE A 88 -2.85 -12.44 -20.70
C ILE A 88 -4.26 -12.35 -20.16
#